data_AF-A0A2S0MKH9-F1
#
_entry.id   AF-A0A2S0MKH9-F1
#
_cell.length_a   1.000
_cell.length_b   1.000
_cell.length_c   1.000
_cell.angle_alpha   90.00
_cell.angle_beta   90.00
_cell.angle_gamma   90.00
#
_symmetry.space_group_name_H-M   'P 1'
#
loop_
_entity.id
_entity.type
_entity.pdbx_description
1 polymer ?
#
loop_
_entity_poly.entity_id
_entity_poly.type
_entity_poly.pdbx_seq_one_letter_code
_entity_poly.pdbx_strand_id
1 'polypeptide(L)'
;MTGDILELLATYSPLAILFAALVAAGVFLVQKSTERAILAEFDRRAKLFELGVERRSRFEEMILLERYETIGDILNRLTRIASDLNRRRHGTEVEGLIRDGDIVPLTEVFEILGARRHILTERFHPILGQMAGLLIRLANTPDDAAARQVQDEYGALQSRLQDEITTAFGLDRIVWAEP
;
A
#
# COMPACT_ATOMS: atom_id res chain seq x y z
N MET A 1 -18.32 -29.83 -29.13
CA MET A 1 -17.76 -30.36 -27.85
C MET A 1 -18.80 -30.27 -26.72
N THR A 2 -20.03 -30.74 -26.94
CA THR A 2 -21.12 -30.74 -25.93
C THR A 2 -21.54 -32.16 -25.51
N GLY A 3 -20.95 -33.19 -26.12
CA GLY A 3 -21.21 -34.60 -25.78
C GLY A 3 -20.54 -35.07 -24.49
N ASP A 4 -19.39 -34.50 -24.12
CA ASP A 4 -18.60 -34.97 -22.96
C ASP A 4 -19.25 -34.70 -21.59
N ILE A 5 -19.95 -33.57 -21.44
CA ILE A 5 -20.48 -33.16 -20.12
C ILE A 5 -21.69 -34.01 -19.72
N LEU A 6 -22.53 -34.40 -20.69
CA LEU A 6 -23.71 -35.24 -20.45
C LEU A 6 -23.32 -36.70 -20.16
N GLU A 7 -22.28 -37.22 -20.80
CA GLU A 7 -21.72 -38.55 -20.47
C GLU A 7 -21.05 -38.57 -19.09
N LEU A 8 -20.35 -37.49 -18.72
CA LEU A 8 -19.80 -37.34 -17.37
C LEU A 8 -20.92 -37.30 -16.31
N LEU A 9 -22.03 -36.61 -16.59
CA LEU A 9 -23.18 -36.52 -15.68
C LEU A 9 -23.97 -37.83 -15.60
N ALA A 10 -24.06 -38.63 -16.67
CA ALA A 10 -24.75 -39.92 -16.64
C ALA A 10 -24.07 -40.96 -15.72
N THR A 11 -22.78 -40.78 -15.43
CA THR A 11 -22.00 -41.67 -14.56
C THR A 11 -22.24 -41.41 -13.06
N TYR A 12 -22.76 -40.24 -12.70
CA TYR A 12 -23.02 -39.85 -11.31
C TYR A 12 -24.52 -39.88 -10.99
N SER A 13 -24.88 -40.35 -9.78
CA SER A 13 -26.26 -40.35 -9.31
C SER A 13 -26.88 -38.94 -9.43
N PRO A 14 -28.15 -38.81 -9.89
CA PRO A 14 -28.84 -37.52 -10.01
C PRO A 14 -28.78 -36.66 -8.74
N LEU A 15 -28.73 -37.30 -7.57
CA LEU A 15 -28.56 -36.65 -6.27
C LEU A 15 -27.18 -35.99 -6.09
N ALA A 16 -26.11 -36.58 -6.62
CA ALA A 16 -24.76 -36.02 -6.54
C ALA A 16 -24.62 -34.76 -7.40
N ILE A 17 -25.28 -34.73 -8.57
CA ILE A 17 -25.32 -33.56 -9.45
C ILE A 17 -26.11 -32.43 -8.81
N LEU A 18 -27.27 -32.74 -8.23
CA LEU A 18 -28.08 -31.77 -7.50
C LEU A 18 -27.30 -31.17 -6.32
N PHE A 19 -26.54 -32.01 -5.60
CA PHE A 19 -25.69 -31.57 -4.49
C PHE A 19 -24.55 -30.67 -4.98
N ALA A 20 -23.87 -31.04 -6.07
CA ALA A 20 -22.82 -30.21 -6.67
C ALA A 20 -23.35 -28.84 -7.14
N ALA A 21 -24.54 -28.82 -7.74
CA ALA A 21 -25.21 -27.59 -8.15
C ALA A 21 -25.62 -26.71 -6.96
N LEU A 22 -26.10 -27.32 -5.87
CA LEU A 22 -26.41 -26.63 -4.62
C LEU A 22 -25.17 -26.07 -3.94
N VAL A 23 -24.06 -26.81 -3.93
CA VAL A 23 -22.77 -26.33 -3.42
C VAL A 23 -22.26 -25.17 -4.26
N ALA A 24 -22.29 -25.26 -5.59
CA ALA A 24 -21.89 -24.17 -6.48
C ALA A 24 -22.77 -22.92 -6.30
N ALA A 25 -24.08 -23.08 -6.19
CA ALA A 25 -25.01 -21.99 -5.90
C ALA A 25 -24.76 -21.37 -4.52
N GLY A 26 -24.46 -22.19 -3.51
CA GLY A 26 -24.09 -21.75 -2.17
C GLY A 26 -22.81 -20.92 -2.17
N VAL A 27 -21.75 -21.40 -2.85
CA VAL A 27 -20.48 -20.66 -3.00
C VAL A 27 -20.70 -19.33 -3.71
N PHE A 28 -21.51 -19.30 -4.78
CA PHE A 28 -21.83 -18.07 -5.50
C PHE A 28 -22.62 -17.07 -4.64
N LEU A 29 -23.56 -17.54 -3.82
CA LEU A 29 -24.31 -16.69 -2.89
C LEU A 29 -23.42 -16.14 -1.78
N VAL A 30 -22.49 -16.94 -1.25
CA VAL A 30 -21.50 -16.51 -0.25
C VAL A 30 -20.53 -15.48 -0.85
N GLN A 31 -20.08 -15.67 -2.08
CA GLN A 31 -19.22 -14.72 -2.77
C GLN A 31 -19.95 -13.39 -3.03
N LYS A 32 -21.21 -13.46 -3.45
CA LYS A 32 -22.03 -12.26 -3.67
C LYS A 32 -22.44 -11.56 -2.37
N SER A 33 -22.58 -12.29 -1.26
CA SER A 33 -22.84 -11.71 0.06
C SER A 33 -21.58 -11.11 0.67
N THR A 34 -20.41 -11.69 0.45
CA THR A 34 -19.12 -11.11 0.86
C THR A 34 -18.79 -9.87 0.05
N GLU A 35 -18.97 -9.87 -1.27
CA GLU A 35 -18.80 -8.66 -2.10
C GLU A 35 -19.76 -7.53 -1.67
N ARG A 36 -21.03 -7.86 -1.39
CA ARG A 36 -22.00 -6.88 -0.87
C ARG A 36 -21.70 -6.43 0.55
N ALA A 37 -21.19 -7.31 1.41
CA ALA A 37 -20.80 -6.96 2.77
C ALA A 37 -19.54 -6.07 2.76
N ILE A 38 -18.56 -6.37 1.93
CA ILE A 38 -17.36 -5.55 1.75
C ILE A 38 -17.74 -4.18 1.20
N LEU A 39 -18.57 -4.10 0.15
CA LEU A 39 -19.04 -2.84 -0.41
C LEU A 39 -19.87 -2.04 0.61
N ALA A 40 -20.81 -2.69 1.31
CA ALA A 40 -21.62 -2.03 2.34
C ALA A 40 -20.76 -1.55 3.51
N GLU A 41 -19.69 -2.27 3.86
CA GLU A 41 -18.77 -1.90 4.92
C GLU A 41 -17.86 -0.75 4.47
N PHE A 42 -17.40 -0.70 3.21
CA PHE A 42 -16.73 0.47 2.64
C PHE A 42 -17.65 1.69 2.58
N ASP A 43 -18.91 1.53 2.18
CA ASP A 43 -19.89 2.63 2.10
C ASP A 43 -20.29 3.15 3.49
N ARG A 44 -20.39 2.25 4.47
CA ARG A 44 -20.65 2.59 5.87
C ARG A 44 -19.44 3.27 6.50
N ARG A 45 -18.22 2.86 6.15
CA ARG A 45 -16.97 3.52 6.56
C ARG A 45 -16.77 4.87 5.90
N ALA A 46 -17.12 5.02 4.62
CA ALA A 46 -17.14 6.31 3.93
C ALA A 46 -18.10 7.28 4.61
N LYS A 47 -19.30 6.82 4.99
CA LYS A 47 -20.27 7.62 5.77
C LYS A 47 -19.80 7.95 7.19
N LEU A 48 -19.12 7.04 7.88
CA LEU A 48 -18.57 7.32 9.21
C LEU A 48 -17.39 8.30 9.13
N PHE A 49 -16.61 8.27 8.05
CA PHE A 49 -15.65 9.32 7.71
C PHE A 49 -16.36 10.66 7.46
N GLU A 50 -17.41 10.70 6.63
CA GLU A 50 -18.20 11.92 6.39
C GLU A 50 -18.78 12.52 7.68
N LEU A 51 -19.36 11.69 8.56
CA LEU A 51 -20.00 12.12 9.81
C LEU A 51 -19.01 12.61 10.88
N GLY A 52 -17.77 12.11 10.89
CA GLY A 52 -16.68 12.64 11.73
C GLY A 52 -16.05 13.93 11.19
N VAL A 53 -16.21 14.17 9.88
CA VAL A 53 -15.62 15.28 9.11
C VAL A 53 -16.58 16.46 8.94
N GLU A 54 -17.87 16.30 9.24
CA GLU A 54 -18.96 17.28 9.01
C GLU A 54 -18.78 18.68 9.64
N ARG A 55 -17.74 18.92 10.48
CA ARG A 55 -17.36 20.25 10.99
C ARG A 55 -16.08 20.85 10.38
N ARG A 56 -15.32 20.11 9.57
CA ARG A 56 -14.13 20.63 8.88
C ARG A 56 -14.54 21.33 7.59
N SER A 57 -13.87 22.44 7.28
CA SER A 57 -14.05 23.12 5.99
C SER A 57 -13.63 22.17 4.86
N ARG A 58 -14.41 22.09 3.77
CA ARG A 58 -14.09 21.30 2.57
C ARG A 58 -12.66 21.54 2.04
N PHE A 59 -12.13 22.74 2.26
CA PHE A 59 -10.74 23.08 1.94
C PHE A 59 -9.72 22.35 2.83
N GLU A 60 -9.99 22.24 4.13
CA GLU A 60 -9.12 21.53 5.07
C GLU A 60 -9.10 20.02 4.75
N GLU A 61 -10.26 19.45 4.41
CA GLU A 61 -10.37 18.06 3.97
C GLU A 61 -9.56 17.80 2.70
N MET A 62 -9.68 18.67 1.69
CA MET A 62 -8.91 18.57 0.46
C MET A 62 -7.40 18.62 0.72
N ILE A 63 -6.93 19.52 1.60
CA ILE A 63 -5.51 19.59 1.98
C ILE A 63 -5.05 18.32 2.70
N LEU A 64 -5.88 17.78 3.59
CA LEU A 64 -5.55 16.55 4.32
C LEU A 64 -5.45 15.36 3.36
N LEU A 65 -6.40 15.23 2.44
CA LEU A 65 -6.37 14.18 1.41
C LEU A 65 -5.12 14.33 0.53
N GLU A 66 -4.86 15.53 0.00
CA GLU A 66 -3.69 15.80 -0.84
C GLU A 66 -2.38 15.48 -0.09
N ARG A 67 -2.31 15.81 1.21
CA ARG A 67 -1.17 15.45 2.05
C ARG A 67 -1.01 13.94 2.18
N TYR A 68 -2.10 13.22 2.46
CA TYR A 68 -2.08 11.77 2.60
C TYR A 68 -1.62 11.09 1.30
N GLU A 69 -2.19 11.49 0.16
CA GLU A 69 -1.81 10.99 -1.16
C GLU A 69 -0.34 11.29 -1.45
N THR A 70 0.12 12.51 -1.19
CA THR A 70 1.51 12.91 -1.38
C THR A 70 2.47 12.04 -0.56
N ILE A 71 2.15 11.77 0.71
CA ILE A 71 2.96 10.91 1.57
C ILE A 71 3.00 9.49 1.02
N GLY A 72 1.83 8.95 0.63
CA GLY A 72 1.70 7.60 0.06
C GLY A 72 2.51 7.42 -1.22
N ASP A 73 2.43 8.38 -2.14
CA ASP A 73 3.16 8.37 -3.40
C ASP A 73 4.68 8.36 -3.19
N ILE A 74 5.18 9.23 -2.30
CA ILE A 74 6.61 9.30 -1.97
C ILE A 74 7.06 7.99 -1.30
N LEU A 75 6.28 7.48 -0.34
CA LEU A 75 6.62 6.26 0.39
C LEU A 75 6.66 5.02 -0.53
N ASN A 76 5.71 4.92 -1.46
CA ASN A 76 5.69 3.85 -2.46
C ASN A 76 6.92 3.90 -3.37
N ARG A 77 7.32 5.10 -3.82
CA ARG A 77 8.53 5.29 -4.62
C ARG A 77 9.78 4.92 -3.83
N LEU A 78 9.92 5.39 -2.60
CA LEU A 78 11.06 5.06 -1.73
C LEU A 78 11.16 3.55 -1.47
N THR A 79 10.03 2.89 -1.17
CA THR A 79 9.99 1.44 -0.96
C THR A 79 10.42 0.66 -2.21
N ARG A 80 10.01 1.11 -3.39
CA ARG A 80 10.43 0.52 -4.67
C ARG A 80 11.94 0.68 -4.87
N ILE A 81 12.46 1.88 -4.66
CA ILE A 81 13.91 2.16 -4.77
C ILE A 81 14.71 1.31 -3.78
N ALA A 82 14.26 1.21 -2.53
CA ALA A 82 14.89 0.36 -1.52
C ALA A 82 14.96 -1.12 -1.96
N SER A 83 13.86 -1.62 -2.54
CA SER A 83 13.77 -2.98 -3.07
C SER A 83 14.71 -3.18 -4.26
N ASP A 84 14.77 -2.22 -5.18
CA ASP A 84 15.62 -2.28 -6.36
C ASP A 84 17.12 -2.18 -6.01
N LEU A 85 17.49 -1.33 -5.04
CA LEU A 85 18.84 -1.26 -4.48
C LEU A 85 19.23 -2.59 -3.82
N ASN A 86 18.32 -3.21 -3.08
CA ASN A 86 18.56 -4.53 -2.50
C ASN A 86 18.76 -5.60 -3.57
N ARG A 87 17.94 -5.62 -4.63
CA ARG A 87 18.11 -6.55 -5.76
C ARG A 87 19.47 -6.39 -6.43
N ARG A 88 19.87 -5.14 -6.70
CA ARG A 88 21.19 -4.81 -7.25
C ARG A 88 22.33 -5.31 -6.37
N ARG A 89 22.23 -5.11 -5.06
CA ARG A 89 23.25 -5.59 -4.10
C ARG A 89 23.42 -7.12 -4.11
N HIS A 90 22.35 -7.86 -4.40
CA HIS A 90 22.39 -9.32 -4.54
C HIS A 90 22.65 -9.79 -5.99
N GLY A 91 23.16 -8.92 -6.86
CA GLY A 91 23.60 -9.27 -8.21
C GLY A 91 22.51 -9.30 -9.27
N THR A 92 21.29 -8.80 -8.98
CA THR A 92 20.23 -8.67 -9.98
C THR A 92 20.32 -7.31 -10.66
N GLU A 93 20.46 -7.27 -11.98
CA GLU A 93 20.40 -6.01 -12.72
C GLU A 93 18.99 -5.40 -12.66
N VAL A 94 18.94 -4.10 -12.38
CA VAL A 94 17.70 -3.31 -12.42
C VAL A 94 17.91 -2.16 -13.38
N GLU A 95 17.19 -2.20 -14.49
CA GLU A 95 17.25 -1.19 -15.54
C GLU A 95 16.81 0.18 -15.01
N GLY A 96 17.54 1.24 -15.40
CA GLY A 96 17.22 2.62 -15.03
C GLY A 96 17.47 3.00 -13.57
N LEU A 97 17.92 2.08 -12.70
CA LEU A 97 18.18 2.37 -11.29
C LEU A 97 19.38 3.29 -11.09
N ILE A 98 20.49 3.02 -11.80
CA ILE A 98 21.71 3.84 -11.74
C ILE A 98 22.10 4.26 -13.15
N ARG A 99 22.31 5.56 -13.35
CA ARG A 99 22.83 6.14 -14.59
C ARG A 99 23.90 7.16 -14.24
N ASP A 100 25.09 7.03 -14.83
CA ASP A 100 26.22 7.95 -14.63
C ASP A 100 26.62 8.17 -13.15
N GLY A 101 26.30 7.20 -12.27
CA GLY A 101 26.57 7.27 -10.82
C GLY A 101 25.38 7.77 -9.98
N ASP A 102 24.33 8.28 -10.62
CA ASP A 102 23.14 8.79 -9.94
C ASP A 102 22.05 7.72 -9.82
N ILE A 103 21.33 7.73 -8.69
CA ILE A 103 20.13 6.91 -8.49
C ILE A 103 18.94 7.66 -9.11
N VAL A 104 18.70 7.46 -10.42
CA VAL A 104 17.75 8.27 -11.21
C VAL A 104 16.36 8.38 -10.56
N PRO A 105 15.73 7.29 -10.08
CA PRO A 105 14.39 7.40 -9.50
C PRO A 105 14.36 8.21 -8.19
N LEU A 106 15.50 8.35 -7.51
CA LEU A 106 15.60 9.12 -6.28
C LEU A 106 15.65 10.63 -6.55
N THR A 107 16.16 11.06 -7.71
CA THR A 107 16.10 12.45 -8.15
C THR A 107 14.66 12.94 -8.21
N GLU A 108 13.75 12.16 -8.82
CA GLU A 108 12.32 12.48 -8.86
C GLU A 108 11.72 12.60 -7.45
N VAL A 109 12.16 11.77 -6.50
CA VAL A 109 11.69 11.85 -5.11
C VAL A 109 12.12 13.17 -4.46
N PHE A 110 13.36 13.61 -4.65
CA PHE A 110 13.83 14.88 -4.11
C PHE A 110 13.12 16.08 -4.75
N GLU A 111 12.83 16.01 -6.05
CA GLU A 111 12.05 17.04 -6.74
C GLU A 111 10.64 17.15 -6.15
N ILE A 112 9.95 16.02 -5.93
CA ILE A 112 8.61 16.01 -5.32
C ILE A 112 8.67 16.52 -3.87
N LEU A 113 9.67 16.11 -3.08
CA LEU A 113 9.86 16.58 -1.71
C LEU A 113 10.04 18.10 -1.65
N GLY A 114 10.88 18.65 -2.53
CA GLY A 114 11.09 20.08 -2.64
C GLY A 114 9.83 20.83 -3.07
N ALA A 115 9.15 20.35 -4.11
CA ALA A 115 7.95 20.98 -4.64
C ALA A 115 6.77 20.97 -3.65
N ARG A 116 6.63 19.90 -2.86
CA ARG A 116 5.50 19.69 -1.95
C ARG A 116 5.81 19.93 -0.48
N ARG A 117 6.91 20.64 -0.18
CA ARG A 117 7.32 20.94 1.21
C ARG A 117 6.20 21.56 2.05
N HIS A 118 5.42 22.47 1.49
CA HIS A 118 4.32 23.13 2.19
C HIS A 118 3.17 22.18 2.55
N ILE A 119 2.87 21.21 1.67
CA ILE A 119 1.83 20.20 1.89
C ILE A 119 2.28 19.22 2.98
N LEU A 120 3.53 18.77 2.89
CA LEU A 120 4.14 17.80 3.83
C LEU A 120 4.39 18.40 5.22
N THR A 121 4.57 19.72 5.30
CA THR A 121 4.90 20.45 6.54
C THR A 121 6.23 19.99 7.17
N GLU A 122 6.66 20.69 8.22
CA GLU A 122 7.84 20.31 9.01
C GLU A 122 7.67 18.97 9.75
N ARG A 123 6.47 18.37 9.73
CA ARG A 123 6.19 17.07 10.33
C ARG A 123 6.67 15.90 9.48
N PHE A 124 6.28 15.86 8.20
CA PHE A 124 6.54 14.71 7.33
C PHE A 124 7.75 14.90 6.42
N HIS A 125 7.99 16.13 5.95
CA HIS A 125 9.10 16.46 5.06
C HIS A 125 10.47 15.96 5.59
N PRO A 126 10.89 16.24 6.84
CA PRO A 126 12.20 15.78 7.31
C PRO A 126 12.31 14.26 7.41
N ILE A 127 11.23 13.55 7.75
CA ILE A 127 11.25 12.08 7.86
C ILE A 127 11.45 11.47 6.47
N LEU A 128 10.65 11.90 5.49
CA LEU A 128 10.75 11.40 4.10
C LEU A 128 12.10 11.78 3.47
N GLY A 129 12.62 12.97 3.74
CA GLY A 129 13.95 13.38 3.31
C GLY A 129 15.07 12.52 3.92
N GLN A 130 14.97 12.17 5.20
CA GLN A 130 15.92 11.26 5.84
C GLN A 130 15.84 9.85 5.25
N MET A 131 14.65 9.34 4.99
CA MET A 131 14.47 8.05 4.31
C MET A 131 15.12 8.04 2.92
N ALA A 132 14.93 9.08 2.12
CA ALA A 132 15.59 9.24 0.83
C ALA A 132 17.13 9.26 0.97
N GLY A 133 17.65 10.01 1.96
CA GLY A 133 19.08 10.07 2.26
C GLY A 133 19.67 8.72 2.67
N LEU A 134 18.93 7.91 3.42
CA LEU A 134 19.36 6.55 3.77
C LEU A 134 19.47 5.65 2.55
N LEU A 135 18.65 5.83 1.50
CA LEU A 135 18.79 5.06 0.26
C LEU A 135 20.07 5.40 -0.51
N ILE A 136 20.49 6.67 -0.49
CA ILE A 136 21.83 7.06 -1.00
C ILE A 136 22.92 6.35 -0.20
N ARG A 137 22.83 6.36 1.13
CA ARG A 137 23.80 5.69 1.99
C ARG A 137 23.83 4.18 1.71
N LEU A 138 22.65 3.56 1.57
CA LEU A 138 22.52 2.13 1.24
C LEU A 138 23.21 1.77 -0.07
N ALA A 139 23.03 2.58 -1.12
CA ALA A 139 23.67 2.37 -2.41
C ALA A 139 25.20 2.44 -2.36
N ASN A 140 25.75 3.22 -1.42
CA ASN A 140 27.18 3.44 -1.26
C ASN A 140 27.81 2.57 -0.17
N THR A 141 27.08 1.62 0.38
CA THR A 141 27.55 0.81 1.51
C THR A 141 28.48 -0.32 1.02
N PRO A 142 29.67 -0.51 1.62
CA PRO A 142 30.67 -1.45 1.11
C PRO A 142 30.38 -2.92 1.47
N ASP A 143 29.64 -3.17 2.55
CA ASP A 143 29.41 -4.52 3.07
C ASP A 143 27.97 -4.74 3.58
N ASP A 144 27.64 -6.01 3.81
CA ASP A 144 26.31 -6.43 4.23
C ASP A 144 25.95 -5.99 5.66
N ALA A 145 26.93 -5.82 6.53
CA ALA A 145 26.70 -5.46 7.93
C ALA A 145 26.26 -3.99 8.03
N ALA A 146 26.99 -3.10 7.36
CA ALA A 146 26.62 -1.70 7.24
C ALA A 146 25.31 -1.55 6.46
N ALA A 147 25.03 -2.41 5.47
CA ALA A 147 23.77 -2.34 4.71
C ALA A 147 22.58 -2.68 5.61
N ARG A 148 22.70 -3.69 6.48
CA ARG A 148 21.68 -4.03 7.48
C ARG A 148 21.45 -2.88 8.46
N GLN A 149 22.51 -2.23 8.94
CA GLN A 149 22.35 -1.06 9.80
C GLN A 149 21.52 0.05 9.13
N VAL A 150 21.80 0.35 7.86
CA VAL A 150 21.02 1.37 7.11
C VAL A 150 19.57 0.92 6.91
N GLN A 151 19.32 -0.37 6.67
CA GLN A 151 17.97 -0.92 6.58
C GLN A 151 17.22 -0.83 7.91
N ASP A 152 17.87 -1.09 9.03
CA ASP A 152 17.29 -0.97 10.37
C ASP A 152 16.93 0.50 10.68
N GLU A 153 17.84 1.44 10.37
CA GLU A 153 17.59 2.88 10.47
C GLU A 153 16.39 3.31 9.59
N TYR A 154 16.30 2.77 8.37
CA TYR A 154 15.19 3.04 7.46
C TYR A 154 13.87 2.48 7.99
N GLY A 155 13.88 1.26 8.53
CA GLY A 155 12.72 0.63 9.16
C GLY A 155 12.23 1.42 10.38
N ALA A 156 13.15 1.95 11.19
CA ALA A 156 12.80 2.82 12.32
C ALA A 156 12.12 4.13 11.86
N LEU A 157 12.61 4.75 10.79
CA LEU A 157 11.96 5.92 10.20
C LEU A 157 10.59 5.60 9.60
N GLN A 158 10.43 4.43 8.98
CA GLN A 158 9.14 3.99 8.45
C GLN A 158 8.10 3.79 9.56
N SER A 159 8.48 3.14 10.66
CA SER A 159 7.61 3.00 11.83
C SER A 159 7.23 4.36 12.42
N ARG A 160 8.22 5.25 12.59
CA ARG A 160 7.97 6.62 13.06
C ARG A 160 7.02 7.37 12.12
N LEU A 161 7.22 7.27 10.80
CA LEU A 161 6.33 7.90 9.82
C LEU A 161 4.90 7.38 9.97
N GLN A 162 4.73 6.07 10.16
CA GLN A 162 3.42 5.45 10.35
C GLN A 162 2.72 5.95 11.62
N ASP A 163 3.45 6.12 12.72
CA ASP A 163 2.92 6.68 13.97
C ASP A 163 2.48 8.14 13.77
N GLU A 164 3.29 8.92 13.05
CA GLU A 164 2.98 10.32 12.72
C GLU A 164 1.76 10.44 11.81
N ILE A 165 1.61 9.55 10.82
CA ILE A 165 0.42 9.46 9.96
C ILE A 165 -0.79 9.12 10.82
N THR A 166 -0.72 8.06 11.61
CA THR A 166 -1.81 7.60 12.48
C THR A 166 -2.30 8.74 13.36
N THR A 167 -1.37 9.47 13.98
CA THR A 167 -1.65 10.61 14.86
C THR A 167 -2.21 11.82 14.10
N ALA A 168 -1.62 12.18 12.95
CA ALA A 168 -2.03 13.35 12.18
C ALA A 168 -3.42 13.20 11.53
N PHE A 169 -3.74 11.99 11.10
CA PHE A 169 -4.99 11.66 10.42
C PHE A 169 -6.05 11.08 11.36
N GLY A 170 -5.70 10.86 12.65
CA GLY A 170 -6.64 10.36 13.66
C GLY A 170 -7.09 8.93 13.41
N LEU A 171 -6.24 8.11 12.78
CA LEU A 171 -6.58 6.72 12.42
C LEU A 171 -6.71 5.82 13.66
N ASP A 172 -6.09 6.20 14.77
CA ASP A 172 -6.19 5.57 16.09
C ASP A 172 -7.59 5.67 16.71
N ARG A 173 -8.38 6.66 16.29
CA ARG A 173 -9.75 6.88 16.77
C ARG A 173 -10.80 6.07 16.01
N ILE A 174 -10.38 5.37 14.95
CA ILE A 174 -11.24 4.49 14.18
C ILE A 174 -11.36 3.17 14.94
N VAL A 175 -12.47 3.00 15.67
CA VAL A 175 -12.79 1.73 16.35
C VAL A 175 -13.16 0.70 15.29
N TRP A 176 -12.27 -0.26 15.06
CA TRP A 176 -12.58 -1.44 14.27
C TRP A 176 -13.54 -2.30 15.09
N ALA A 177 -14.83 -2.33 14.72
CA ALA A 177 -15.70 -3.38 15.21
C ALA A 177 -15.13 -4.71 14.69
N GLU A 178 -14.56 -5.52 15.59
CA GLU A 178 -14.20 -6.89 15.26
C GLU A 178 -15.46 -7.63 14.75
N PRO A 179 -15.33 -8.50 13.74
CA PRO A 179 -16.46 -9.21 13.13
C PRO A 179 -17.20 -10.13 14.11
#